data_AF-A0A1Y4ER07-F1
#
_entry.id   AF-A0A1Y4ER07-F1
#
_cell.length_a   1.000
_cell.length_b   1.000
_cell.length_c   1.000
_cell.angle_alpha   90.00
_cell.angle_beta   90.00
_cell.angle_gamma   90.00
#
_symmetry.space_group_name_H-M   'P 1'
#
loop_
_entity.id
_entity.type
_entity.pdbx_description
1 polymer ?
#
loop_
_entity_poly.entity_id
_entity_poly.type
_entity_poly.pdbx_seq_one_letter_code
_entity_poly.pdbx_strand_id
1 'polypeptide(L)'
;MADFSMFVPNVHFEQIPIKNLVSNQEYQRNISEQHVLNAAAHFDLYQINPVKVSRRNGVNYVFNGQHTVEIVALASGSRDTPVWCMIYDDLNYEHEADIFANQMKFVKPLKPYEVFMANIEAGNQKQLIIRDLVESYSLSIGQVRNYGVVCAVSTLESIYDKFGYHVLDRTLRLCVGTWEGDMNSLSANMLNGIARLVHTFGDALKDENFKEKVGEMSVKLLSRTAKERRPGSMGYAEAMLIAYNRKCKYPLKWTRLYEKNVGNSEGLDIDTDLDEEENEDSFGDNPEE
;
A
#
# COMPACT_ATOMS: atom_id res chain seq x y z
N MET A 1 -42.29 -21.36 -6.88
CA MET A 1 -40.90 -20.94 -6.66
C MET A 1 -40.91 -19.45 -6.40
N ALA A 2 -40.08 -18.95 -5.48
CA ALA A 2 -39.94 -17.50 -5.29
C ALA A 2 -39.29 -16.88 -6.53
N ASP A 3 -39.82 -15.75 -6.98
CA ASP A 3 -39.27 -14.98 -8.09
C ASP A 3 -38.13 -14.09 -7.58
N PHE A 4 -36.92 -14.34 -8.07
CA PHE A 4 -35.72 -13.57 -7.72
C PHE A 4 -35.22 -12.71 -8.88
N SER A 5 -35.99 -12.60 -9.98
CA SER A 5 -35.59 -11.87 -11.19
C SER A 5 -35.24 -10.40 -10.92
N MET A 6 -35.84 -9.77 -9.91
CA MET A 6 -35.52 -8.39 -9.53
C MET A 6 -34.14 -8.19 -8.89
N PHE A 7 -33.47 -9.27 -8.44
CA PHE A 7 -32.16 -9.23 -7.79
C PHE A 7 -31.03 -9.72 -8.69
N VAL A 8 -31.35 -10.29 -9.86
CA VAL A 8 -30.39 -10.90 -10.77
C VAL A 8 -30.40 -10.12 -12.08
N PRO A 9 -29.26 -9.56 -12.53
CA PRO A 9 -29.21 -8.84 -13.79
C PRO A 9 -29.54 -9.78 -14.95
N ASN A 10 -30.35 -9.32 -15.89
CA ASN A 10 -30.68 -10.05 -17.10
C ASN A 10 -29.52 -9.95 -18.10
N VAL A 11 -28.56 -10.86 -17.98
CA VAL A 11 -27.34 -10.89 -18.81
C VAL A 11 -27.04 -12.29 -19.31
N HIS A 12 -26.20 -12.37 -20.33
CA HIS A 12 -25.59 -13.61 -20.78
C HIS A 12 -24.07 -13.44 -20.90
N PHE A 13 -23.35 -14.57 -20.90
CA PHE A 13 -21.88 -14.58 -20.98
C PHE A 13 -21.42 -15.13 -22.32
N GLU A 14 -20.50 -14.42 -22.97
CA GLU A 14 -19.86 -14.86 -24.21
C GLU A 14 -18.37 -14.56 -24.21
N GLN A 15 -17.63 -15.29 -25.04
CA GLN A 15 -16.24 -14.97 -25.34
C GLN A 15 -16.19 -14.11 -26.62
N ILE A 16 -15.69 -12.88 -26.49
CA ILE A 16 -15.61 -11.94 -27.62
C ILE A 16 -14.14 -11.62 -27.90
N PRO A 17 -13.64 -11.77 -29.15
CA PRO A 17 -12.32 -11.29 -29.55
C PRO A 17 -12.16 -9.80 -29.24
N ILE A 18 -11.01 -9.41 -28.67
CA ILE A 18 -10.75 -8.02 -28.27
C ILE A 18 -10.92 -7.03 -29.44
N LYS A 19 -10.60 -7.43 -30.67
CA LYS A 19 -10.82 -6.62 -31.88
C LYS A 19 -12.29 -6.28 -32.18
N ASN A 20 -13.24 -7.04 -31.62
CA ASN A 20 -14.69 -6.85 -31.79
C ASN A 20 -15.31 -6.05 -30.63
N LEU A 21 -14.49 -5.52 -29.73
CA LEU A 21 -14.90 -4.67 -28.61
C LEU A 21 -14.57 -3.20 -28.90
N VAL A 22 -15.52 -2.32 -28.60
CA VAL A 22 -15.35 -0.87 -28.69
C VAL A 22 -15.22 -0.29 -27.30
N SER A 23 -14.11 0.39 -27.01
CA SER A 23 -13.82 1.06 -25.73
C SER A 23 -13.77 2.58 -25.91
N ASN A 24 -13.41 3.34 -24.87
CA ASN A 24 -13.23 4.81 -24.88
C ASN A 24 -14.49 5.62 -25.20
N GLN A 25 -15.60 5.32 -24.51
CA GLN A 25 -16.74 6.24 -24.47
C GLN A 25 -16.37 7.53 -23.72
N GLU A 26 -17.01 8.66 -24.04
CA GLU A 26 -16.63 9.98 -23.51
C GLU A 26 -16.72 10.10 -21.98
N TYR A 27 -17.60 9.33 -21.35
CA TYR A 27 -17.75 9.30 -19.89
C TYR A 27 -16.64 8.54 -19.16
N GLN A 28 -15.76 7.82 -19.89
CA GLN A 28 -14.77 6.92 -19.30
C GLN A 28 -13.42 7.64 -19.12
N ARG A 29 -12.68 7.23 -18.07
CA ARG A 29 -11.31 7.72 -17.85
C ARG A 29 -10.34 7.15 -18.88
N ASN A 30 -9.27 7.90 -19.15
CA ASN A 30 -8.15 7.40 -19.96
C ASN A 30 -7.50 6.18 -19.30
N ILE A 31 -7.04 5.24 -20.14
CA ILE A 31 -6.32 4.06 -19.71
C ILE A 31 -4.91 4.48 -19.27
N SER A 32 -4.47 4.00 -18.11
CA SER A 32 -3.11 4.24 -17.62
C SER A 32 -2.17 3.18 -18.21
N GLU A 33 -1.31 3.59 -19.15
CA GLU A 33 -0.32 2.70 -19.77
C GLU A 33 0.60 2.05 -18.74
N GLN A 34 1.04 2.82 -17.74
CA GLN A 34 1.90 2.31 -16.67
C GLN A 34 1.21 1.22 -15.85
N HIS A 35 -0.09 1.37 -15.57
CA HIS A 35 -0.87 0.34 -14.88
C HIS A 35 -0.99 -0.93 -15.73
N VAL A 36 -1.26 -0.78 -17.03
CA VAL A 36 -1.36 -1.92 -17.97
C VAL A 36 -0.04 -2.68 -18.07
N LEU A 37 1.09 -1.98 -18.19
CA LEU A 37 2.42 -2.59 -18.23
C LEU A 37 2.73 -3.37 -16.95
N ASN A 38 2.48 -2.75 -15.79
CA ASN A 38 2.73 -3.38 -14.49
C ASN A 38 1.86 -4.64 -14.28
N ALA A 39 0.58 -4.55 -14.64
CA ALA A 39 -0.35 -5.67 -14.50
C ALA A 39 -0.07 -6.80 -15.50
N ALA A 40 0.33 -6.48 -16.74
CA ALA A 40 0.71 -7.49 -17.73
C ALA A 40 2.01 -8.24 -17.34
N ALA A 41 2.96 -7.57 -16.67
CA ALA A 41 4.17 -8.22 -16.16
C ALA A 41 3.89 -9.25 -15.06
N HIS A 42 2.78 -9.10 -14.32
CA HIS A 42 2.33 -10.00 -13.26
C HIS A 42 1.02 -10.71 -13.63
N PHE A 43 0.82 -10.96 -14.93
CA PHE A 43 -0.43 -11.48 -15.44
C PHE A 43 -0.78 -12.85 -14.86
N ASP A 44 -1.96 -12.95 -14.28
CA ASP A 44 -2.54 -14.18 -13.76
C ASP A 44 -3.96 -14.36 -14.32
N LEU A 45 -4.18 -15.49 -14.99
CA LEU A 45 -5.47 -15.84 -15.60
C LEU A 45 -6.61 -15.87 -14.58
N TYR A 46 -6.32 -16.25 -13.32
CA TYR A 46 -7.34 -16.38 -12.28
C TYR A 46 -7.75 -15.04 -11.66
N GLN A 47 -7.01 -13.96 -11.92
CA GLN A 47 -7.32 -12.61 -11.43
C GLN A 47 -8.18 -11.82 -12.44
N ILE A 48 -8.44 -12.37 -13.62
CA ILE A 48 -9.18 -11.70 -14.69
C ILE A 48 -10.68 -11.78 -14.41
N ASN A 49 -11.29 -10.60 -14.22
CA ASN A 49 -12.74 -10.48 -14.14
C ASN A 49 -13.38 -10.38 -15.54
N PRO A 50 -14.59 -10.91 -15.73
CA PRO A 50 -15.36 -10.70 -16.96
C PRO A 50 -15.58 -9.22 -17.26
N VAL A 51 -15.43 -8.85 -18.53
CA VAL A 51 -15.62 -7.49 -19.04
C VAL A 51 -17.12 -7.22 -19.16
N LYS A 52 -17.62 -6.09 -18.67
CA LYS A 52 -19.05 -5.75 -18.85
C LYS A 52 -19.24 -5.00 -20.16
N VAL A 53 -20.18 -5.51 -20.97
CA VAL A 53 -20.42 -5.06 -22.33
C VAL A 53 -21.89 -4.69 -22.49
N SER A 54 -22.14 -3.55 -23.10
CA SER A 54 -23.45 -3.14 -23.61
C SER A 54 -23.51 -3.44 -25.11
N ARG A 55 -24.46 -4.28 -25.53
CA ARG A 55 -24.64 -4.67 -26.93
C ARG A 55 -25.76 -3.85 -27.54
N ARG A 56 -25.40 -2.91 -28.42
CA ARG A 56 -26.34 -1.99 -29.07
C ARG A 56 -26.17 -2.06 -30.58
N ASN A 57 -27.24 -2.38 -31.30
CA ASN A 57 -27.23 -2.49 -32.77
C ASN A 57 -26.11 -3.42 -33.31
N GLY A 58 -25.80 -4.50 -32.60
CA GLY A 58 -24.75 -5.45 -32.98
C GLY A 58 -23.31 -5.01 -32.64
N VAL A 59 -23.13 -3.85 -32.01
CA VAL A 59 -21.82 -3.35 -31.56
C VAL A 59 -21.66 -3.60 -30.06
N ASN A 60 -20.48 -4.08 -29.65
CA ASN A 60 -20.14 -4.42 -28.27
C ASN A 60 -19.35 -3.29 -27.61
N TYR A 61 -20.01 -2.48 -26.79
CA TYR A 61 -19.40 -1.35 -26.07
C TYR A 61 -18.95 -1.77 -24.67
N VAL A 62 -17.66 -1.60 -24.38
CA VAL A 62 -17.06 -1.91 -23.08
C VAL A 62 -17.30 -0.74 -22.13
N PHE A 63 -18.18 -0.90 -21.14
CA PHE A 63 -18.41 0.12 -20.12
C PHE A 63 -17.59 -0.13 -18.83
N ASN A 64 -17.15 -1.37 -18.60
CA ASN A 64 -16.30 -1.76 -17.46
C ASN A 64 -15.35 -2.90 -17.85
N GLY A 65 -14.08 -2.83 -17.44
CA GLY A 65 -13.05 -3.81 -17.78
C GLY A 65 -12.10 -3.37 -18.91
N GLN A 66 -12.03 -2.07 -19.23
CA GLN A 66 -11.10 -1.54 -20.26
C GLN A 66 -9.64 -1.92 -19.99
N HIS A 67 -9.17 -1.77 -18.75
CA HIS A 67 -7.81 -2.16 -18.37
C HIS A 67 -7.61 -3.66 -18.54
N THR A 68 -8.59 -4.48 -18.19
CA THR A 68 -8.54 -5.94 -18.40
C THR A 68 -8.35 -6.29 -19.87
N VAL A 69 -9.08 -5.63 -20.77
CA VAL A 69 -8.96 -5.84 -22.22
C VAL A 69 -7.54 -5.53 -22.69
N GLU A 70 -6.98 -4.39 -22.29
CA GLU A 70 -5.62 -4.00 -22.69
C GLU A 70 -4.53 -4.85 -22.04
N ILE A 71 -4.70 -5.27 -20.78
CA ILE A 71 -3.79 -6.20 -20.09
C ILE A 71 -3.75 -7.55 -20.82
N VAL A 72 -4.91 -8.11 -21.19
CA VAL A 72 -4.97 -9.39 -21.94
C VAL A 72 -4.40 -9.23 -23.34
N ALA A 73 -4.70 -8.12 -24.04
CA ALA A 73 -4.13 -7.85 -25.36
C ALA A 73 -2.59 -7.79 -25.29
N LEU A 74 -2.05 -7.11 -24.27
CA LEU A 74 -0.61 -6.99 -24.07
C LEU A 74 0.03 -8.33 -23.67
N ALA A 75 -0.54 -9.04 -22.69
CA ALA A 75 -0.01 -10.31 -22.21
C ALA A 75 -0.05 -11.42 -23.26
N SER A 76 -1.10 -11.45 -24.10
CA SER A 76 -1.22 -12.42 -25.20
C SER A 76 -0.52 -11.99 -26.50
N GLY A 77 -0.15 -10.71 -26.62
CA GLY A 77 0.41 -10.14 -27.84
C GLY A 77 -0.55 -10.09 -29.04
N SER A 78 -1.86 -10.31 -28.82
CA SER A 78 -2.86 -10.36 -29.89
C SER A 78 -4.22 -9.80 -29.47
N ARG A 79 -4.86 -9.05 -30.37
CA ARG A 79 -6.27 -8.60 -30.21
C ARG A 79 -7.28 -9.62 -30.75
N ASP A 80 -6.83 -10.76 -31.29
CA ASP A 80 -7.69 -11.89 -31.61
C ASP A 80 -8.04 -12.73 -30.37
N THR A 81 -7.24 -12.60 -29.31
CA THR A 81 -7.49 -13.28 -28.03
C THR A 81 -8.87 -12.92 -27.51
N PRO A 82 -9.74 -13.91 -27.24
CA PRO A 82 -11.07 -13.64 -26.69
C PRO A 82 -10.99 -13.36 -25.18
N VAL A 83 -11.88 -12.51 -24.71
CA VAL A 83 -12.13 -12.26 -23.28
C VAL A 83 -13.55 -12.64 -22.92
N TRP A 84 -13.77 -13.09 -21.68
CA TRP A 84 -15.12 -13.32 -21.17
C TRP A 84 -15.85 -12.00 -20.97
N CYS A 85 -17.05 -11.89 -21.54
CA CYS A 85 -17.90 -10.72 -21.49
C CYS A 85 -19.23 -11.03 -20.82
N MET A 86 -19.65 -10.18 -19.89
CA MET A 86 -21.00 -10.14 -19.33
C MET A 86 -21.81 -9.11 -20.14
N ILE A 87 -22.77 -9.58 -20.92
CA ILE A 87 -23.45 -8.77 -21.94
C ILE A 87 -24.83 -8.34 -21.47
N TYR A 88 -25.09 -7.05 -21.62
CA TYR A 88 -26.39 -6.42 -21.43
C TYR A 88 -26.95 -6.00 -22.80
N ASP A 89 -28.13 -6.49 -23.16
CA ASP A 89 -28.80 -6.15 -24.43
C ASP A 89 -29.78 -4.97 -24.30
N ASP A 90 -30.08 -4.55 -23.07
CA ASP A 90 -31.11 -3.56 -22.71
C ASP A 90 -30.54 -2.22 -22.20
N LEU A 91 -29.22 -2.05 -22.20
CA LEU A 91 -28.57 -0.82 -21.77
C LEU A 91 -28.48 0.22 -22.90
N ASN A 92 -28.76 1.48 -22.54
CA ASN A 92 -28.49 2.66 -23.36
C ASN A 92 -27.26 3.41 -22.83
N TYR A 93 -26.85 4.45 -23.55
CA TYR A 93 -25.64 5.22 -23.23
C TYR A 93 -25.74 5.92 -21.86
N GLU A 94 -26.90 6.47 -21.55
CA GLU A 94 -27.16 7.20 -20.31
C GLU A 94 -27.11 6.27 -19.09
N HIS A 95 -27.65 5.06 -19.20
CA HIS A 95 -27.60 4.03 -18.17
C HIS A 95 -26.17 3.53 -17.94
N GLU A 96 -25.38 3.34 -19.01
CA GLU A 96 -23.96 2.96 -18.88
C GLU A 96 -23.16 4.03 -18.13
N ALA A 97 -23.38 5.32 -18.46
CA ALA A 97 -22.72 6.44 -17.81
C ALA A 97 -23.10 6.55 -16.32
N ASP A 98 -24.37 6.34 -15.97
CA ASP A 98 -24.82 6.31 -14.58
C ASP A 98 -24.20 5.14 -13.80
N ILE A 99 -24.17 3.93 -14.39
CA ILE A 99 -23.50 2.77 -13.80
C ILE A 99 -22.02 3.08 -13.54
N PHE A 100 -21.33 3.67 -14.53
CA PHE A 100 -19.92 4.02 -14.40
C PHE A 100 -19.68 5.05 -13.26
N ALA A 101 -20.53 6.07 -13.16
CA ALA A 101 -20.43 7.09 -12.11
C ALA A 101 -20.69 6.54 -10.70
N ASN A 102 -21.52 5.51 -10.57
CA ASN A 102 -21.90 4.92 -9.29
C ASN A 102 -21.05 3.70 -8.91
N GLN A 103 -20.27 3.14 -9.84
CA GLN A 103 -19.59 1.85 -9.69
C GLN A 103 -18.69 1.76 -8.45
N MET A 104 -17.92 2.80 -8.15
CA MET A 104 -16.95 2.79 -7.05
C MET A 104 -17.50 3.40 -5.75
N LYS A 105 -18.72 3.94 -5.73
CA LYS A 105 -19.27 4.66 -4.57
C LYS A 105 -19.34 3.81 -3.30
N PHE A 106 -19.56 2.50 -3.45
CA PHE A 106 -19.73 1.57 -2.33
C PHE A 106 -18.65 0.48 -2.29
N VAL A 107 -17.62 0.57 -3.14
CA VAL A 107 -16.52 -0.40 -3.17
C VAL A 107 -15.46 0.04 -2.19
N LYS A 108 -15.26 -0.74 -1.12
CA LYS A 108 -14.17 -0.52 -0.17
C LYS A 108 -12.87 -1.13 -0.71
N PRO A 109 -11.76 -0.39 -0.77
CA PRO A 109 -10.46 -0.97 -1.11
C PRO A 109 -10.01 -1.92 0.01
N LEU A 110 -9.21 -2.93 -0.36
CA LEU A 110 -8.55 -3.79 0.61
C LEU A 110 -7.50 -2.99 1.39
N LYS A 111 -7.51 -3.11 2.71
CA LYS A 111 -6.51 -2.49 3.57
C LYS A 111 -5.18 -3.22 3.46
N PRO A 112 -4.02 -2.55 3.61
CA PRO A 112 -2.72 -3.21 3.53
C PRO A 112 -2.56 -4.41 4.47
N TYR A 113 -3.09 -4.32 5.68
CA TYR A 113 -3.14 -5.44 6.62
C TYR A 113 -3.89 -6.66 6.07
N GLU A 114 -5.03 -6.45 5.41
CA GLU A 114 -5.83 -7.55 4.84
C GLU A 114 -5.08 -8.24 3.72
N VAL A 115 -4.42 -7.46 2.86
CA VAL A 115 -3.56 -7.98 1.79
C VAL A 115 -2.37 -8.75 2.36
N PHE A 116 -1.73 -8.24 3.39
CA PHE A 116 -0.61 -8.91 4.05
C PHE A 116 -1.01 -10.23 4.69
N MET A 117 -2.14 -10.26 5.40
CA MET A 117 -2.67 -11.50 5.99
C MET A 117 -3.05 -12.51 4.90
N ALA A 118 -3.70 -12.08 3.82
CA ALA A 118 -3.99 -12.95 2.68
C ALA A 118 -2.70 -13.54 2.06
N ASN A 119 -1.64 -12.75 1.96
CA ASN A 119 -0.33 -13.22 1.49
C ASN A 119 0.32 -14.23 2.45
N ILE A 120 0.16 -14.07 3.77
CA ILE A 120 0.61 -15.06 4.76
C ILE A 120 -0.13 -16.38 4.56
N GLU A 121 -1.47 -16.34 4.44
CA GLU A 121 -2.29 -17.54 4.22
C GLU A 121 -1.98 -18.21 2.88
N ALA A 122 -1.63 -17.43 1.86
CA ALA A 122 -1.15 -17.94 0.58
C ALA A 122 0.26 -18.57 0.65
N GLY A 123 0.96 -18.48 1.79
CA GLY A 123 2.31 -19.00 1.97
C GLY A 123 3.39 -18.16 1.29
N ASN A 124 3.13 -16.88 1.02
CA ASN A 124 4.11 -16.02 0.35
C ASN A 124 5.32 -15.75 1.25
N GLN A 125 6.49 -16.18 0.78
CA GLN A 125 7.72 -16.22 1.57
C GLN A 125 8.14 -14.86 2.13
N LYS A 126 7.91 -13.76 1.39
CA LYS A 126 8.24 -12.40 1.84
C LYS A 126 7.48 -12.05 3.12
N GLN A 127 6.16 -12.20 3.11
CA GLN A 127 5.32 -11.84 4.25
C GLN A 127 5.53 -12.78 5.44
N LEU A 128 5.80 -14.06 5.20
CA LEU A 128 6.19 -15.01 6.25
C LEU A 128 7.50 -14.58 6.94
N ILE A 129 8.54 -14.22 6.17
CA ILE A 129 9.82 -13.73 6.72
C ILE A 129 9.60 -12.45 7.54
N ILE A 130 8.82 -11.50 7.02
CA ILE A 130 8.54 -10.24 7.73
C ILE A 130 7.80 -10.51 9.04
N ARG A 131 6.77 -11.37 9.02
CA ARG A 131 6.04 -11.77 10.23
C ARG A 131 6.97 -12.40 11.26
N ASP A 132 7.72 -13.43 10.86
CA ASP A 132 8.60 -14.17 11.78
C ASP A 132 9.67 -13.25 12.39
N LEU A 133 10.18 -12.29 11.61
CA LEU A 133 11.10 -11.28 12.09
C LEU A 133 10.45 -10.35 13.14
N VAL A 134 9.24 -9.84 12.87
CA VAL A 134 8.51 -9.00 13.84
C VAL A 134 8.24 -9.78 15.14
N GLU A 135 7.77 -11.02 15.04
CA GLU A 135 7.49 -11.89 16.18
C GLU A 135 8.75 -12.23 16.99
N SER A 136 9.91 -12.34 16.34
CA SER A 136 11.19 -12.57 17.03
C SER A 136 11.57 -11.45 18.01
N TYR A 137 11.04 -10.24 17.81
CA TYR A 137 11.17 -9.09 18.71
C TYR A 137 10.04 -8.98 19.74
N SER A 138 9.23 -10.05 19.93
CA SER A 138 8.04 -10.06 20.79
C SER A 138 6.99 -9.01 20.40
N LEU A 139 6.98 -8.61 19.12
CA LEU A 139 5.97 -7.75 18.54
C LEU A 139 4.92 -8.59 17.81
N SER A 140 3.77 -8.00 17.51
CA SER A 140 2.74 -8.59 16.66
C SER A 140 2.32 -7.62 15.58
N ILE A 141 1.80 -8.14 14.47
CA ILE A 141 1.20 -7.33 13.40
C ILE A 141 -0.30 -7.30 13.62
N GLY A 142 -0.92 -6.11 13.61
CA GLY A 142 -2.34 -5.98 13.92
C GLY A 142 -2.95 -4.69 13.39
N GLN A 143 -4.28 -4.63 13.36
CA GLN A 143 -5.03 -3.46 12.89
C GLN A 143 -5.22 -2.39 13.95
N VAL A 144 -5.28 -2.79 15.22
CA VAL A 144 -5.54 -1.89 16.34
C VAL A 144 -4.24 -1.48 16.98
N ARG A 145 -4.06 -0.18 17.09
CA ARG A 145 -2.89 0.41 17.70
C ARG A 145 -2.81 0.04 19.19
N ASN A 146 -1.75 -0.66 19.56
CA ASN A 146 -1.48 -1.04 20.95
C ASN A 146 0.03 -1.20 21.19
N TYR A 147 0.43 -1.36 22.46
CA TYR A 147 1.81 -1.67 22.83
C TYR A 147 2.25 -2.99 22.19
N GLY A 148 3.44 -3.00 21.58
CA GLY A 148 3.98 -4.16 20.88
C GLY A 148 3.26 -4.52 19.57
N VAL A 149 2.32 -3.69 19.09
CA VAL A 149 1.58 -3.96 17.85
C VAL A 149 2.04 -3.02 16.73
N VAL A 150 2.51 -3.60 15.62
CA VAL A 150 2.85 -2.89 14.40
C VAL A 150 1.64 -2.85 13.47
N CYS A 151 1.08 -1.66 13.28
CA CYS A 151 -0.03 -1.44 12.33
C CYS A 151 0.46 -1.01 10.94
N ALA A 152 1.67 -0.46 10.84
CA ALA A 152 2.27 0.05 9.62
C ALA A 152 2.86 -1.08 8.75
N VAL A 153 2.02 -2.00 8.30
CA VAL A 153 2.43 -3.19 7.55
C VAL A 153 3.09 -2.83 6.21
N SER A 154 2.50 -1.87 5.50
CA SER A 154 3.08 -1.30 4.27
C SER A 154 4.51 -0.82 4.50
N THR A 155 4.79 -0.22 5.66
CA THR A 155 6.14 0.26 6.00
C THR A 155 7.13 -0.89 6.18
N LEU A 156 6.72 -1.99 6.80
CA LEU A 156 7.58 -3.17 6.94
C LEU A 156 7.96 -3.76 5.57
N GLU A 157 6.96 -3.93 4.68
CA GLU A 157 7.18 -4.42 3.32
C GLU A 157 8.05 -3.45 2.51
N SER A 158 7.78 -2.14 2.63
CA SER A 158 8.52 -1.08 1.94
C SER A 158 9.99 -1.03 2.36
N ILE A 159 10.30 -1.15 3.66
CA ILE A 159 11.67 -1.23 4.17
C ILE A 159 12.35 -2.52 3.67
N TYR A 160 11.65 -3.66 3.71
CA TYR A 160 12.19 -4.93 3.23
C TYR A 160 12.52 -4.88 1.74
N ASP A 161 11.60 -4.39 0.92
CA ASP A 161 11.74 -4.33 -0.54
C ASP A 161 12.83 -3.34 -0.97
N LYS A 162 12.96 -2.20 -0.27
CA LYS A 162 13.93 -1.13 -0.62
C LYS A 162 15.33 -1.37 -0.06
N PHE A 163 15.44 -1.84 1.19
CA PHE A 163 16.71 -1.91 1.90
C PHE A 163 17.13 -3.33 2.29
N GLY A 164 16.25 -4.30 2.12
CA GLY A 164 16.50 -5.71 2.43
C GLY A 164 16.31 -6.06 3.90
N TYR A 165 16.33 -7.37 4.15
CA TYR A 165 16.10 -7.99 5.45
C TYR A 165 16.95 -7.39 6.59
N HIS A 166 18.25 -7.21 6.38
CA HIS A 166 19.16 -6.74 7.44
C HIS A 166 18.86 -5.32 7.92
N VAL A 167 18.37 -4.45 7.03
CA VAL A 167 17.98 -3.09 7.43
C VAL A 167 16.66 -3.13 8.20
N LEU A 168 15.70 -3.95 7.79
CA LEU A 168 14.47 -4.16 8.55
C LEU A 168 14.75 -4.73 9.95
N ASP A 169 15.56 -5.79 10.04
CA ASP A 169 15.97 -6.42 11.31
C ASP A 169 16.61 -5.41 12.26
N ARG A 170 17.59 -4.65 11.78
CA ARG A 170 18.26 -3.63 12.60
C ARG A 170 17.35 -2.47 12.96
N THR A 171 16.41 -2.11 12.08
CA THR A 171 15.39 -1.08 12.35
C THR A 171 14.49 -1.49 13.52
N LEU A 172 13.95 -2.71 13.49
CA LEU A 172 13.11 -3.24 14.57
C LEU A 172 13.91 -3.36 15.87
N ARG A 173 15.15 -3.85 15.80
CA ARG A 173 16.05 -3.95 16.95
C ARG A 173 16.30 -2.60 17.62
N LEU A 174 16.59 -1.56 16.84
CA LEU A 174 16.81 -0.22 17.38
C LEU A 174 15.52 0.37 17.94
N CYS A 175 14.40 0.19 17.26
CA CYS A 175 13.11 0.69 17.72
C CYS A 175 12.72 0.07 19.07
N VAL A 176 12.71 -1.27 19.15
CA VAL A 176 12.37 -2.00 20.37
C VAL A 176 13.41 -1.79 21.46
N GLY A 177 14.70 -1.80 21.12
CA GLY A 177 15.76 -1.56 22.10
C GLY A 177 15.81 -0.14 22.66
N THR A 178 15.10 0.82 22.05
CA THR A 178 15.07 2.23 22.50
C THR A 178 13.75 2.58 23.20
N TRP A 179 12.61 2.06 22.74
CA TRP A 179 11.29 2.43 23.24
C TRP A 179 10.40 1.23 23.63
N GLU A 180 10.97 0.02 23.67
CA GLU A 180 10.34 -1.20 24.21
C GLU A 180 9.00 -1.58 23.55
N GLY A 181 8.71 -1.09 22.34
CA GLY A 181 7.43 -1.35 21.68
C GLY A 181 6.31 -0.38 22.03
N ASP A 182 6.65 0.84 22.49
CA ASP A 182 5.69 1.94 22.61
C ASP A 182 4.87 2.11 21.32
N MET A 183 3.55 2.27 21.46
CA MET A 183 2.61 2.33 20.33
C MET A 183 2.85 3.50 19.35
N ASN A 184 3.60 4.53 19.74
CA ASN A 184 4.02 5.63 18.86
C ASN A 184 5.37 5.37 18.21
N SER A 185 6.19 4.48 18.79
CA SER A 185 7.49 4.09 18.22
C SER A 185 7.34 3.17 17.01
N LEU A 186 6.25 2.41 16.92
CA LEU A 186 5.97 1.49 15.82
C LEU A 186 5.20 2.13 14.65
N SER A 187 5.17 3.46 14.57
CA SER A 187 4.53 4.20 13.48
C SER A 187 5.35 4.16 12.19
N ALA A 188 4.67 4.30 11.04
CA ALA A 188 5.30 4.33 9.72
C ALA A 188 6.47 5.33 9.64
N ASN A 189 6.20 6.56 10.05
CA ASN A 189 7.19 7.64 10.06
C ASN A 189 8.41 7.34 10.95
N MET A 190 8.21 6.71 12.11
CA MET A 190 9.30 6.34 13.01
C MET A 190 10.18 5.25 12.39
N LEU A 191 9.56 4.16 11.92
CA LEU A 191 10.28 3.01 11.35
C LEU A 191 11.05 3.42 10.09
N ASN A 192 10.43 4.21 9.20
CA ASN A 192 11.11 4.75 8.02
C ASN A 192 12.25 5.71 8.38
N GLY A 193 12.09 6.52 9.44
CA GLY A 193 13.15 7.39 9.95
C GLY A 193 14.37 6.61 10.44
N ILE A 194 14.15 5.55 11.22
CA ILE A 194 15.21 4.65 11.70
C ILE A 194 15.86 3.90 10.53
N ALA A 195 15.07 3.31 9.63
CA ALA A 195 15.56 2.58 8.47
C ALA A 195 16.46 3.46 7.59
N ARG A 196 16.07 4.72 7.39
CA ARG A 196 16.87 5.70 6.66
C ARG A 196 18.23 5.94 7.33
N LEU A 197 18.28 6.07 8.66
CA LEU A 197 19.54 6.22 9.38
C LEU A 197 20.41 4.96 9.29
N VAL A 198 19.82 3.78 9.49
CA VAL A 198 20.50 2.49 9.40
C VAL A 198 21.13 2.32 8.02
N HIS A 199 20.36 2.55 6.96
CA HIS A 199 20.83 2.43 5.58
C HIS A 199 21.91 3.47 5.25
N THR A 200 21.69 4.74 5.62
CA THR A 200 22.59 5.85 5.26
C THR A 200 23.95 5.76 5.96
N PHE A 201 23.96 5.35 7.22
CA PHE A 201 25.16 5.40 8.04
C PHE A 201 25.79 4.02 8.29
N GLY A 202 25.09 2.92 8.01
CA GLY A 202 25.61 1.57 8.12
C GLY A 202 26.31 1.35 9.47
N ASP A 203 27.56 0.88 9.43
CA ASP A 203 28.36 0.61 10.63
C ASP A 203 28.80 1.86 11.39
N ALA A 204 28.71 3.04 10.78
CA ALA A 204 29.03 4.31 11.46
C ALA A 204 27.97 4.69 12.49
N LEU A 205 26.71 4.28 12.27
CA LEU A 205 25.68 4.34 13.29
C LEU A 205 25.98 3.25 14.32
N LYS A 206 26.15 3.61 15.59
CA LYS A 206 26.42 2.66 16.68
C LYS A 206 25.14 2.44 17.48
N ASP A 207 24.72 1.18 17.58
CA ASP A 207 23.42 0.82 18.15
C ASP A 207 23.29 1.26 19.60
N GLU A 208 24.31 1.03 20.43
CA GLU A 208 24.29 1.45 21.84
C GLU A 208 24.21 2.96 21.98
N ASN A 209 24.96 3.73 21.17
CA ASN A 209 24.86 5.19 21.17
C ASN A 209 23.47 5.66 20.71
N PHE A 210 22.84 4.94 19.79
CA PHE A 210 21.48 5.25 19.34
C PHE A 210 20.49 5.08 20.50
N LYS A 211 20.49 3.90 21.13
CA LYS A 211 19.60 3.60 22.26
C LYS A 211 19.80 4.60 23.40
N GLU A 212 21.05 4.83 23.81
CA GLU A 212 21.36 5.74 24.92
C GLU A 212 20.96 7.18 24.63
N LYS A 213 21.34 7.72 23.47
CA LYS A 213 21.19 9.17 23.20
C LYS A 213 19.86 9.54 22.59
N VAL A 214 19.35 8.73 21.66
CA VAL A 214 18.05 8.96 21.04
C VAL A 214 16.94 8.56 22.02
N GLY A 215 17.16 7.53 22.83
CA GLY A 215 16.26 7.10 23.91
C GLY A 215 16.14 8.08 25.09
N GLU A 216 17.03 9.08 25.22
CA GLU A 216 16.80 10.21 26.14
C GLU A 216 15.49 10.96 25.82
N MET A 217 15.05 10.91 24.56
CA MET A 217 13.79 11.51 24.13
C MET A 217 12.65 10.49 24.24
N SER A 218 11.59 10.89 24.95
CA SER A 218 10.33 10.16 24.86
C SER A 218 9.80 10.21 23.43
N VAL A 219 9.05 9.18 23.02
CA VAL A 219 8.50 9.10 21.67
C VAL A 219 7.67 10.33 21.33
N LYS A 220 6.87 10.82 22.29
CA LYS A 220 6.06 12.03 22.13
C LYS A 220 6.91 13.28 21.87
N LEU A 221 8.02 13.43 22.60
CA LEU A 221 8.94 14.56 22.39
C LEU A 221 9.60 14.46 21.01
N LEU A 222 10.06 13.26 20.63
CA LEU A 222 10.68 13.01 19.33
C LEU A 222 9.71 13.31 18.18
N SER A 223 8.47 12.83 18.25
CA SER A 223 7.43 13.11 17.25
C SER A 223 7.15 14.61 17.11
N ARG A 224 7.08 15.35 18.21
CA ARG A 224 6.89 16.81 18.15
C ARG A 224 8.09 17.49 17.48
N THR A 225 9.30 17.17 17.91
CA THR A 225 10.53 17.73 17.31
C THR A 225 10.65 17.36 15.84
N ALA A 226 10.28 16.15 15.43
CA ALA A 226 10.28 15.73 14.04
C ALA A 226 9.33 16.61 13.19
N LYS A 227 8.08 16.78 13.64
CA LYS A 227 7.06 17.57 12.94
C LYS A 227 7.42 19.06 12.82
N GLU A 228 8.05 19.64 13.85
CA GLU A 228 8.55 21.02 13.82
C GLU A 228 9.65 21.23 12.78
N ARG A 229 10.39 20.17 12.43
CA ARG A 229 11.43 20.23 11.41
C ARG A 229 10.85 20.04 10.01
N ARG A 230 10.13 18.93 9.81
CA ARG A 230 9.56 18.57 8.51
C ARG A 230 8.47 17.51 8.67
N PRO A 231 7.41 17.54 7.82
CA PRO A 231 6.50 16.40 7.70
C PRO A 231 7.22 15.14 7.20
N GLY A 232 6.64 13.98 7.50
CA GLY A 232 7.08 12.67 7.02
C GLY A 232 8.29 12.08 7.74
N SER A 233 8.77 10.95 7.23
CA SER A 233 9.83 10.14 7.83
C SER A 233 11.18 10.87 7.91
N MET A 234 11.39 11.84 7.02
CA MET A 234 12.59 12.66 6.99
C MET A 234 12.74 13.51 8.27
N GLY A 235 11.64 14.11 8.76
CA GLY A 235 11.66 14.87 10.01
C GLY A 235 12.09 14.01 11.21
N TYR A 236 11.66 12.74 11.24
CA TYR A 236 12.06 11.78 12.26
C TYR A 236 13.54 11.41 12.16
N ALA A 237 14.04 11.08 10.97
CA ALA A 237 15.45 10.78 10.75
C ALA A 237 16.36 11.96 11.17
N GLU A 238 15.94 13.18 10.83
CA GLU A 238 16.62 14.41 11.23
C GLU A 238 16.65 14.60 12.75
N ALA A 239 15.50 14.48 13.42
CA ALA A 239 15.40 14.65 14.87
C ALA A 239 16.24 13.60 15.63
N MET A 240 16.20 12.34 15.20
CA MET A 240 17.02 11.26 15.75
C MET A 240 18.52 11.52 15.53
N LEU A 241 18.91 12.01 14.35
CA LEU A 241 20.32 12.30 14.07
C LEU A 241 20.86 13.44 14.95
N ILE A 242 20.04 14.45 15.25
CA ILE A 242 20.40 15.51 16.21
C ILE A 242 20.63 14.93 17.60
N ALA A 243 19.69 14.11 18.08
CA ALA A 243 19.80 13.46 19.39
C ALA A 243 21.06 12.57 19.45
N TYR A 244 21.30 11.76 18.43
CA TYR A 244 22.47 10.90 18.31
C TYR A 244 23.80 11.69 18.33
N ASN A 245 23.86 12.81 17.60
CA ASN A 245 25.05 13.63 17.50
C ASN A 245 25.31 14.50 18.73
N ARG A 246 24.36 14.59 19.67
CA ARG A 246 24.51 15.37 20.89
C ARG A 246 25.75 14.91 21.66
N LYS A 247 26.64 15.86 21.96
CA LYS A 247 27.93 15.63 22.67
C LYS A 247 28.76 14.49 22.05
N CYS A 248 28.65 14.24 20.74
CA CYS A 248 29.40 13.19 20.05
C CYS A 248 30.77 13.70 19.59
N LYS A 249 31.84 12.94 19.88
CA LYS A 249 33.22 13.30 19.46
C LYS A 249 33.40 13.29 17.94
N TYR A 250 32.70 12.38 17.26
CA TYR A 250 32.69 12.23 15.81
C TYR A 250 31.25 12.16 15.31
N PRO A 251 30.59 13.32 15.08
CA PRO A 251 29.20 13.34 14.65
C PRO A 251 29.03 12.80 13.24
N LEU A 252 27.93 12.08 13.02
CA LEU A 252 27.49 11.64 11.71
C LEU A 252 27.08 12.85 10.86
N LYS A 253 27.57 12.92 9.62
CA LYS A 253 27.39 14.09 8.75
C LYS A 253 25.94 14.19 8.28
N TRP A 254 25.32 15.34 8.57
CA TRP A 254 23.96 15.68 8.16
C TRP A 254 23.71 15.55 6.65
N THR A 255 24.68 15.98 5.83
CA THR A 255 24.56 16.00 4.37
C THR A 255 24.26 14.63 3.78
N ARG A 256 24.74 13.56 4.42
CA ARG A 256 24.53 12.18 3.95
C ARG A 256 23.08 11.73 3.95
N LEU A 257 22.21 12.33 4.77
CA LEU A 257 20.79 12.04 4.75
C LEU A 257 20.10 12.50 3.45
N TYR A 258 20.69 13.45 2.72
CA TYR A 258 20.15 14.04 1.50
C TYR A 258 20.95 13.66 0.26
N GLU A 259 22.14 13.10 0.43
CA GLU A 259 22.86 12.49 -0.67
C GLU A 259 21.95 11.41 -1.26
N LYS A 260 21.68 11.51 -2.57
CA LYS A 260 20.97 10.45 -3.29
C LYS A 260 21.85 9.21 -3.24
N ASN A 261 21.70 8.41 -2.18
CA ASN A 261 22.19 7.05 -2.18
C ASN A 261 21.63 6.42 -3.45
N VAL A 262 22.51 5.87 -4.28
CA VAL A 262 22.17 5.30 -5.59
C VAL A 262 21.22 4.12 -5.33
N GLY A 263 19.92 4.41 -5.22
CA GLY A 263 18.90 3.53 -4.65
C GLY A 263 17.75 4.22 -3.89
N ASN A 264 17.03 5.16 -4.51
CA ASN A 264 15.65 5.58 -4.18
C ASN A 264 15.31 6.00 -2.72
N SER A 265 15.85 7.14 -2.24
CA SER A 265 15.41 7.77 -0.98
C SER A 265 14.05 8.49 -1.05
N GLU A 266 13.49 8.71 -2.25
CA GLU A 266 12.23 9.45 -2.48
C GLU A 266 10.97 8.61 -2.18
N GLY A 267 11.08 7.28 -2.14
CA GLY A 267 9.91 6.40 -2.02
C GLY A 267 9.41 6.13 -0.59
N LEU A 268 10.16 6.46 0.46
CA LEU A 268 9.74 6.17 1.85
C LEU A 268 8.63 7.10 2.36
N ASP A 269 8.49 8.28 1.74
CA ASP A 269 7.54 9.30 2.17
C ASP A 269 6.18 9.20 1.44
N ILE A 270 6.07 8.38 0.38
CA ILE A 270 4.82 8.16 -0.37
C ILE A 270 3.85 7.25 0.39
N ASP A 271 4.36 6.23 1.08
CA ASP A 271 3.54 5.24 1.79
C ASP A 271 2.98 5.80 3.12
N THR A 272 3.58 6.87 3.66
CA THR A 272 3.19 7.47 4.95
C THR A 272 1.91 8.30 4.89
N ASP A 273 1.54 8.84 3.72
CA ASP A 273 0.37 9.70 3.58
C ASP A 273 -0.96 8.91 3.53
N LEU A 274 -0.91 7.60 3.22
CA LEU A 274 -2.11 6.75 3.10
C LEU A 274 -2.59 6.18 4.44
N ASP A 275 -1.71 6.06 5.44
CA ASP A 275 -2.00 5.38 6.71
C ASP A 275 -2.55 6.34 7.80
N GLU A 276 -2.42 7.66 7.63
CA GLU A 276 -2.81 8.64 8.67
C GLU A 276 -4.28 9.10 8.60
N GLU A 277 -5.04 8.85 7.53
CA GLU A 277 -6.39 9.43 7.34
C GLU A 277 -7.58 8.62 7.90
N GLU A 278 -7.43 7.38 8.41
CA GLU A 278 -8.61 6.54 8.74
C GLU A 278 -8.87 6.25 10.23
N ASN A 279 -8.21 6.90 11.19
CA ASN A 279 -8.40 6.60 12.62
C ASN A 279 -9.07 7.72 13.45
N GLU A 280 -9.88 8.60 12.85
CA GLU A 280 -10.62 9.62 13.62
C GLU A 280 -12.11 9.33 13.88
N ASP A 281 -12.72 8.27 13.34
CA ASP A 281 -14.14 8.00 13.60
C ASP A 281 -14.40 6.69 14.36
N SER A 282 -14.45 6.79 15.71
CA SER A 282 -15.56 6.30 16.56
C SER A 282 -15.15 6.20 18.05
N PHE A 283 -14.95 7.32 18.73
CA PHE A 283 -15.27 7.41 20.16
C PHE A 283 -16.59 8.15 20.28
N GLY A 284 -17.68 7.42 20.01
CA GLY A 284 -19.01 7.87 20.41
C GLY A 284 -19.12 7.71 21.91
N ASP A 285 -19.16 8.85 22.61
CA ASP A 285 -19.64 8.98 23.98
C ASP A 285 -20.90 8.11 24.15
N ASN A 286 -20.88 7.20 25.11
CA ASN A 286 -22.07 6.53 25.59
C ASN A 286 -22.67 7.46 26.65
N PRO A 287 -23.82 8.13 26.43
CA PRO A 287 -24.49 8.80 27.53
C PRO A 287 -25.11 7.71 28.40
N GLU A 288 -24.81 7.78 29.69
CA GLU A 288 -25.50 7.02 30.73
C GLU A 288 -27.02 7.23 30.62
N GLU A 289 -27.77 6.12 30.56
CA GLU A 289 -29.09 5.93 31.19
C GLU A 289 -29.38 4.43 31.36
#